data_AF-W8BY46-F1
#
_entry.id   AF-W8BY46-F1
#
_cell.length_a   1.000
_cell.length_b   1.000
_cell.length_c   1.000
_cell.angle_alpha   90.00
_cell.angle_beta   90.00
_cell.angle_gamma   90.00
#
_symmetry.space_group_name_H-M   'P 1'
#
loop_
_entity.id
_entity.type
_entity.pdbx_description
1 polymer ?
#
loop_
_entity_poly.entity_id
_entity_poly.type
_entity_poly.pdbx_seq_one_letter_code
_entity_poly.pdbx_strand_id
1 'polypeptide(L)'
;MEDITDQDALKGLPLLFQGIASTWWKGVRRDAKSWTDALQLLRDHFSPTKPPYQIYVEIFDSKQGGNMPIDTFVCQKRALIAKLPEGRHDVETELDFVYGLLDSKYQQQIPRHEVKTYRELLEKGRNVERHMRNGGGNR
;
A
#
# COMPACT_ATOMS: atom_id res chain seq x y z
N MET A 1 -0.86 -13.15 27.00
CA MET A 1 -1.84 -12.86 25.94
C MET A 1 -2.14 -14.21 25.34
N GLU A 2 -3.34 -14.75 25.54
CA GLU A 2 -3.70 -16.06 24.98
C GLU A 2 -3.87 -15.88 23.47
N ASP A 3 -3.03 -16.54 22.68
CA ASP A 3 -3.12 -16.50 21.23
C ASP A 3 -4.32 -17.34 20.78
N ILE A 4 -5.22 -16.72 20.01
CA ILE A 4 -6.39 -17.40 19.44
C ILE A 4 -5.91 -18.38 18.37
N THR A 5 -6.31 -19.64 18.47
CA THR A 5 -5.96 -20.65 17.46
C THR A 5 -6.70 -20.39 16.14
N ASP A 6 -6.12 -20.77 15.00
CA ASP A 6 -6.77 -20.67 13.68
C ASP A 6 -8.15 -21.34 13.65
N GLN A 7 -8.33 -22.44 14.39
CA GLN A 7 -9.62 -23.12 14.49
C GLN A 7 -10.65 -22.29 15.24
N ASP A 8 -10.26 -21.62 16.32
CA ASP A 8 -11.17 -20.79 17.10
C ASP A 8 -11.45 -19.46 16.40
N ALA A 9 -10.45 -18.90 15.70
CA ALA A 9 -10.64 -17.75 14.81
C ALA A 9 -11.66 -18.06 13.71
N LEU A 10 -11.57 -19.23 13.07
CA LEU A 10 -12.51 -19.65 12.02
C LEU A 10 -13.94 -19.82 12.54
N LYS A 11 -14.12 -20.34 13.76
CA LYS A 11 -15.45 -20.43 14.41
C LYS A 11 -16.03 -19.05 14.71
N GLY A 12 -15.18 -18.09 15.09
CA GLY A 12 -15.57 -16.72 15.43
C GLY A 12 -15.82 -15.81 14.22
N LEU A 13 -15.23 -16.12 13.06
CA LEU A 13 -15.30 -15.31 11.85
C LEU A 13 -16.72 -14.84 11.43
N PRO A 14 -17.79 -15.68 11.48
CA PRO A 14 -19.13 -15.25 11.10
C PRO A 14 -19.68 -14.08 11.94
N LEU A 15 -19.17 -13.89 13.17
CA LEU A 15 -19.61 -12.83 14.08
C LEU A 15 -19.17 -11.44 13.62
N LEU A 16 -18.18 -11.37 12.73
CA LEU A 16 -17.66 -10.12 12.18
C LEU A 16 -18.48 -9.64 10.97
N PHE A 17 -19.29 -10.50 10.36
CA PHE A 17 -20.03 -10.17 9.14
C PHE A 17 -21.42 -9.60 9.42
N GLN A 18 -21.77 -8.56 8.66
CA GLN A 18 -23.08 -7.91 8.69
C GLN A 18 -23.63 -7.76 7.28
N GLY A 19 -24.95 -7.64 7.15
CA GLY A 19 -25.62 -7.44 5.86
C GLY A 19 -25.27 -8.53 4.82
N ILE A 20 -24.88 -8.09 3.62
CA ILE A 20 -24.61 -8.97 2.48
C ILE A 20 -23.46 -9.96 2.72
N ALA A 21 -22.46 -9.57 3.52
CA ALA A 21 -21.34 -10.43 3.89
C ALA A 21 -21.78 -11.63 4.75
N SER A 22 -22.75 -11.42 5.64
CA SER A 22 -23.31 -12.51 6.46
C SER A 22 -24.07 -13.53 5.61
N THR A 23 -24.85 -13.04 4.63
CA THR A 23 -25.57 -13.89 3.68
C THR A 23 -24.63 -14.68 2.79
N TRP A 24 -23.59 -14.03 2.25
CA TRP A 24 -22.55 -14.67 1.45
C TRP A 24 -21.85 -15.78 2.23
N TRP A 25 -21.38 -15.50 3.46
CA TRP A 25 -20.63 -16.47 4.26
C TRP A 25 -21.43 -17.74 4.56
N LYS A 26 -22.74 -17.62 4.82
CA LYS A 26 -23.62 -18.78 5.01
C LYS A 26 -23.62 -19.74 3.82
N GLY A 27 -23.46 -19.22 2.60
CA GLY A 27 -23.38 -19.99 1.36
C GLY A 27 -22.04 -20.69 1.15
N VAL A 28 -20.93 -20.03 1.47
CA VAL A 28 -19.57 -20.51 1.13
C VAL A 28 -18.80 -21.13 2.30
N ARG A 29 -19.30 -21.04 3.55
CA ARG A 29 -18.60 -21.53 4.76
C ARG A 29 -18.18 -23.01 4.71
N ARG A 30 -18.82 -23.83 3.87
CA ARG A 30 -18.45 -25.25 3.72
C ARG A 30 -17.15 -25.44 2.94
N ASP A 31 -16.76 -24.44 2.15
CA ASP A 31 -15.59 -24.47 1.29
C ASP A 31 -14.34 -23.97 2.04
N ALA A 32 -14.52 -23.19 3.12
CA ALA A 32 -13.45 -22.77 4.02
C ALA A 32 -13.05 -23.90 5.00
N LYS A 33 -12.01 -24.67 4.71
CA LYS A 33 -11.51 -25.75 5.59
C LYS A 33 -10.47 -25.27 6.59
N SER A 34 -9.80 -24.18 6.28
CA SER A 34 -8.77 -23.54 7.09
C SER A 34 -9.01 -22.03 7.22
N TRP A 35 -8.30 -21.40 8.14
CA TRP A 35 -8.27 -19.93 8.24
C TRP A 35 -7.80 -19.28 6.93
N THR A 36 -6.79 -19.88 6.29
CA THR A 36 -6.28 -19.43 4.98
C THR A 36 -7.34 -19.49 3.89
N ASP A 37 -8.13 -20.57 3.80
CA ASP A 37 -9.21 -20.70 2.82
C ASP A 37 -10.29 -19.63 3.02
N ALA A 38 -10.65 -19.37 4.29
CA ALA A 38 -11.62 -18.35 4.65
C ALA A 38 -11.17 -16.96 4.20
N LEU A 39 -9.90 -16.61 4.41
CA LEU A 39 -9.33 -15.35 3.95
C LEU A 39 -9.27 -15.28 2.43
N GLN A 40 -8.96 -16.38 1.74
CA GLN A 40 -8.93 -16.41 0.28
C GLN A 40 -10.31 -16.18 -0.32
N LEU A 41 -11.34 -16.90 0.16
CA LEU A 41 -12.73 -16.70 -0.28
C LEU A 41 -13.20 -15.25 -0.08
N LEU A 42 -12.84 -14.65 1.06
CA LEU A 42 -13.18 -13.27 1.36
C LEU A 42 -12.51 -12.29 0.39
N ARG A 43 -11.23 -12.51 0.08
CA ARG A 43 -10.50 -11.70 -0.90
C ARG A 43 -11.10 -11.86 -2.29
N ASP A 44 -11.39 -13.07 -2.72
CA ASP A 44 -11.91 -13.35 -4.06
C ASP A 44 -13.29 -12.73 -4.29
N HIS A 45 -14.15 -12.73 -3.26
CA HIS A 45 -15.51 -12.22 -3.39
C HIS A 45 -15.62 -10.70 -3.16
N PHE A 46 -14.85 -10.14 -2.22
CA PHE A 46 -15.01 -8.74 -1.79
C PHE A 46 -13.86 -7.82 -2.14
N SER A 47 -12.70 -8.32 -2.61
CA SER A 47 -11.68 -7.41 -3.13
C SER A 47 -12.12 -6.95 -4.52
N PRO A 48 -12.35 -5.64 -4.72
CA PRO A 48 -12.47 -5.10 -6.07
C PRO A 48 -11.07 -5.15 -6.68
N THR A 49 -10.71 -6.29 -7.26
CA THR A 49 -9.44 -6.43 -7.98
C THR A 49 -9.61 -5.78 -9.34
N LYS A 50 -9.44 -4.46 -9.37
CA LYS A 50 -9.05 -3.82 -10.63
C LYS A 50 -7.88 -4.63 -11.18
N PRO A 51 -7.96 -5.12 -12.42
CA PRO A 51 -6.90 -5.96 -12.96
C PRO A 51 -5.58 -5.17 -12.95
N PRO A 52 -4.42 -5.84 -12.83
CA PRO A 52 -3.15 -5.15 -12.57
C PRO A 52 -2.80 -4.04 -13.58
N TYR A 53 -3.19 -4.18 -14.85
CA TYR A 53 -2.97 -3.14 -15.85
C TYR A 53 -3.67 -1.81 -15.52
N GLN A 54 -4.86 -1.84 -14.92
CA GLN A 54 -5.56 -0.63 -14.47
C GLN A 54 -4.87 -0.02 -13.24
N ILE A 55 -4.34 -0.86 -12.35
CA ILE A 55 -3.58 -0.39 -11.19
C ILE A 55 -2.29 0.30 -11.65
N TYR A 56 -1.59 -0.22 -12.66
CA TYR A 56 -0.42 0.47 -13.22
C TYR A 56 -0.80 1.82 -13.82
N VAL A 57 -1.90 1.90 -14.58
CA VAL A 57 -2.40 3.19 -15.08
C VAL A 57 -2.60 4.17 -13.92
N GLU A 58 -3.27 3.77 -12.84
CA GLU A 58 -3.47 4.62 -11.65
C GLU A 58 -2.17 5.00 -10.93
N ILE A 59 -1.20 4.08 -10.84
CA ILE A 59 0.11 4.37 -10.25
C ILE A 59 0.79 5.50 -11.03
N PHE A 60 0.73 5.48 -12.36
CA PHE A 60 1.46 6.42 -13.21
C PHE A 60 0.64 7.64 -13.67
N ASP A 61 -0.66 7.69 -13.40
CA ASP A 61 -1.58 8.76 -13.83
C ASP A 61 -1.22 10.15 -13.25
N SER A 62 -0.58 10.18 -12.07
CA SER A 62 -0.21 11.42 -11.40
C SER A 62 1.19 11.39 -10.80
N LYS A 63 1.92 12.50 -10.98
CA LYS A 63 3.16 12.82 -10.26
C LYS A 63 2.86 13.52 -8.94
N GLN A 64 3.84 13.57 -8.05
CA GLN A 64 3.75 14.34 -6.80
C GLN A 64 3.56 15.82 -7.12
N GLY A 65 2.53 16.43 -6.55
CA GLY A 65 2.32 17.88 -6.67
C GLY A 65 3.33 18.66 -5.82
N GLY A 66 3.70 19.88 -6.26
CA GLY A 66 4.73 20.69 -5.60
C GLY A 66 4.49 21.00 -4.11
N ASN A 67 3.25 21.03 -3.66
CA ASN A 67 2.88 21.26 -2.25
C ASN A 67 2.61 19.97 -1.45
N MET A 68 2.64 18.80 -2.10
CA MET A 68 2.34 17.53 -1.44
C MET A 68 3.56 17.02 -0.65
N PRO A 69 3.43 16.74 0.67
CA PRO A 69 4.51 16.16 1.45
C PRO A 69 4.91 14.75 0.98
N ILE A 70 6.18 14.41 1.14
CA ILE A 70 6.75 13.13 0.73
C ILE A 70 6.03 11.95 1.38
N ASP A 71 5.72 12.06 2.67
CA ASP A 71 5.03 11.03 3.44
C ASP A 71 3.65 10.70 2.85
N THR A 72 2.88 11.73 2.49
CA THR A 72 1.54 11.57 1.92
C THR A 72 1.63 10.92 0.54
N PHE A 73 2.55 11.40 -0.31
CA PHE A 73 2.72 10.88 -1.66
C PHE A 73 3.16 9.41 -1.67
N VAL A 74 4.21 9.08 -0.90
CA VAL A 74 4.73 7.70 -0.80
C VAL A 74 3.65 6.78 -0.22
N CYS A 75 2.89 7.21 0.79
CA CYS A 75 1.78 6.44 1.34
C CYS A 75 0.72 6.11 0.26
N GLN A 76 0.30 7.10 -0.52
CA GLN A 76 -0.68 6.90 -1.60
C GLN A 76 -0.18 5.95 -2.68
N LYS A 77 1.07 6.09 -3.13
CA LYS A 77 1.64 5.20 -4.15
C LYS A 77 1.82 3.77 -3.62
N ARG A 78 2.29 3.60 -2.38
CA ARG A 78 2.38 2.27 -1.75
C ARG A 78 1.00 1.61 -1.60
N ALA A 79 -0.04 2.38 -1.29
CA ALA A 79 -1.41 1.86 -1.21
C ALA A 79 -1.94 1.37 -2.57
N LEU A 80 -1.50 1.94 -3.69
CA LEU A 80 -1.83 1.44 -5.03
C LEU A 80 -0.99 0.20 -5.38
N ILE A 81 0.31 0.23 -5.11
CA ILE A 81 1.22 -0.90 -5.36
C ILE A 81 0.78 -2.14 -4.58
N ALA A 82 0.33 -1.99 -3.33
CA ALA A 82 -0.18 -3.09 -2.50
C ALA A 82 -1.44 -3.79 -3.05
N LYS A 83 -2.10 -3.22 -4.07
CA LYS A 83 -3.23 -3.87 -4.77
C LYS A 83 -2.76 -4.83 -5.87
N LEU A 84 -1.48 -4.79 -6.24
CA LEU A 84 -0.90 -5.72 -7.20
C LEU A 84 -0.70 -7.10 -6.53
N PRO A 85 -0.63 -8.19 -7.32
CA PRO A 85 -0.33 -9.51 -6.77
C PRO A 85 0.97 -9.53 -5.95
N GLU A 86 0.93 -10.20 -4.81
CA GLU A 86 2.07 -10.34 -3.92
C GLU A 86 3.27 -10.98 -4.64
N GLY A 87 4.49 -10.56 -4.28
CA GLY A 87 5.74 -11.06 -4.87
C GLY A 87 5.99 -10.62 -6.31
N ARG A 88 5.14 -9.77 -6.89
CA ARG A 88 5.33 -9.28 -8.27
C ARG A 88 6.52 -8.34 -8.43
N HIS A 89 6.79 -7.49 -7.43
CA HIS A 89 7.89 -6.53 -7.44
C HIS A 89 8.67 -6.66 -6.14
N ASP A 90 9.98 -6.46 -6.22
CA ASP A 90 10.80 -6.22 -5.05
C ASP A 90 10.79 -4.74 -4.67
N VAL A 91 11.32 -4.43 -3.49
CA VAL A 91 11.37 -3.05 -2.96
C VAL A 91 12.17 -2.13 -3.87
N GLU A 92 13.18 -2.64 -4.58
CA GLU A 92 13.99 -1.84 -5.51
C GLU A 92 13.15 -1.37 -6.70
N THR A 93 12.38 -2.28 -7.31
CA THR A 93 11.47 -1.98 -8.41
C THR A 93 10.36 -1.01 -7.98
N GLU A 94 9.77 -1.22 -6.80
CA GLU A 94 8.75 -0.31 -6.26
C GLU A 94 9.30 1.10 -6.00
N LEU A 95 10.55 1.20 -5.53
CA LEU A 95 11.24 2.48 -5.36
C LEU A 95 11.50 3.18 -6.70
N ASP A 96 11.80 2.46 -7.77
CA ASP A 96 11.94 3.04 -9.11
C ASP A 96 10.65 3.69 -9.60
N PHE A 97 9.51 3.02 -9.40
CA PHE A 97 8.21 3.58 -9.74
C PHE A 97 7.91 4.87 -8.97
N VAL A 98 8.08 4.82 -7.64
CA VAL A 98 7.78 5.98 -6.80
C VAL A 98 8.75 7.13 -7.08
N TYR A 99 10.05 6.84 -7.22
CA TYR A 99 11.07 7.85 -7.47
C TYR A 99 10.83 8.62 -8.76
N GLY A 100 10.48 7.93 -9.86
CA GLY A 100 10.19 8.55 -11.15
C GLY A 100 8.99 9.51 -11.13
N LEU A 101 8.13 9.40 -10.11
CA LEU A 101 6.94 10.23 -9.95
C LEU A 101 7.09 11.34 -8.89
N LEU A 102 8.23 11.40 -8.18
CA LEU A 102 8.51 12.46 -7.22
C LEU A 102 8.60 13.82 -7.89
N ASP A 103 8.30 14.87 -7.12
CA ASP A 103 8.55 16.24 -7.54
C ASP A 103 10.06 16.45 -7.71
N SER A 104 10.45 17.25 -8.71
CA SER A 104 11.86 17.50 -9.03
C SER A 104 12.67 18.02 -7.84
N LYS A 105 12.03 18.72 -6.88
CA LYS A 105 12.71 19.23 -5.68
C LYS A 105 13.30 18.11 -4.81
N TYR A 106 12.70 16.92 -4.82
CA TYR A 106 13.24 15.75 -4.12
C TYR A 106 14.29 15.06 -4.98
N GLN A 107 14.02 14.86 -6.28
CA GLN A 107 14.94 14.15 -7.20
C GLN A 107 16.30 14.86 -7.30
N GLN A 108 16.32 16.19 -7.28
CA GLN A 108 17.56 16.99 -7.33
C GLN A 108 18.42 16.85 -6.06
N GLN A 109 17.81 16.56 -4.92
CA GLN A 109 18.48 16.50 -3.61
C GLN A 109 18.75 15.05 -3.15
N ILE A 110 18.05 14.08 -3.74
CA ILE A 110 18.08 12.68 -3.33
C ILE A 110 18.44 11.85 -4.57
N PRO A 111 19.71 11.45 -4.74
CA PRO A 111 20.11 10.57 -5.83
C PRO A 111 19.44 9.18 -5.67
N ARG A 112 18.84 8.65 -6.75
CA ARG A 112 18.11 7.37 -6.71
C ARG A 112 18.93 6.22 -6.12
N HIS A 113 20.21 6.12 -6.46
CA HIS A 113 21.08 5.01 -6.08
C HIS A 113 21.40 4.97 -4.57
N GLU A 114 21.20 6.08 -3.84
CA GLU A 114 21.41 6.17 -2.39
C GLU A 114 20.20 5.69 -1.57
N VAL A 115 19.10 5.31 -2.21
CA VAL A 115 17.86 4.90 -1.54
C VAL A 115 17.63 3.42 -1.78
N LYS A 116 17.69 2.62 -0.72
CA LYS A 116 17.46 1.16 -0.76
C LYS A 116 16.18 0.76 -0.05
N THR A 117 15.64 1.62 0.80
CA THR A 117 14.40 1.37 1.53
C THR A 117 13.44 2.55 1.49
N TYR A 118 12.14 2.29 1.66
CA TYR A 118 11.15 3.35 1.84
C TYR A 118 11.44 4.23 3.06
N ARG A 119 12.04 3.66 4.12
CA ARG A 119 12.44 4.42 5.29
C ARG A 119 13.47 5.49 4.94
N GLU A 120 14.52 5.11 4.21
CA GLU A 120 15.55 6.04 3.74
C GLU A 120 14.97 7.14 2.83
N LEU A 121 14.05 6.78 1.93
CA LEU A 121 13.38 7.75 1.07
C LEU A 121 12.62 8.80 1.89
N LEU A 122 11.85 8.35 2.88
CA LEU A 122 11.07 9.23 3.76
C LEU A 122 11.97 10.10 4.63
N GLU A 123 13.03 9.52 5.22
CA GLU A 123 13.99 10.28 6.02
C GLU A 123 14.68 11.38 5.21
N LYS A 124 15.22 11.04 4.04
CA LYS A 124 15.84 12.03 3.14
C LYS A 124 14.83 13.07 2.65
N GLY A 125 13.61 12.65 2.31
CA GLY A 125 12.54 13.55 1.86
C GLY A 125 12.11 14.57 2.91
N ARG A 126 11.98 14.15 4.17
CA ARG A 126 11.67 15.06 5.29
C ARG A 126 12.80 16.07 5.53
N ASN A 127 14.06 15.68 5.30
CA ASN A 127 15.18 16.62 5.39
C ASN A 127 15.12 17.69 4.30
N VAL A 128 14.78 17.30 3.06
CA VAL A 128 14.54 18.27 1.96
C VAL A 128 13.45 19.27 2.34
N GLU A 129 12.33 18.80 2.89
CA GLU A 129 11.22 19.66 3.31
C GLU A 129 11.62 20.63 4.42
N ARG A 130 12.38 20.16 5.42
CA ARG A 130 12.91 21.01 6.51
C ARG A 130 13.84 22.09 5.97
N HIS A 131 14.74 21.73 5.05
CA HIS A 131 15.69 22.69 4.47
C HIS A 131 14.98 23.75 3.63
N MET A 132 13.98 23.35 2.85
CA MET A 132 13.16 24.30 2.06
C MET A 132 12.37 25.26 2.95
N ARG A 133 11.83 24.79 4.08
CA ARG A 133 11.12 25.64 5.04
C ARG A 133 12.04 26.66 5.70
N ASN A 134 13.28 26.27 6.00
CA ASN A 134 14.26 27.14 6.66
C ASN A 134 14.96 28.10 5.69
N GLY A 135 15.09 27.74 4.40
CA GLY A 135 15.68 28.59 3.36
C GLY A 135 14.75 29.65 2.77
N GLY A 136 13.43 29.53 2.96
CA GLY A 136 12.43 30.50 2.51
C GLY A 136 12.24 31.73 3.41
N GLY A 137 12.91 31.78 4.56
CA GLY A 137 12.78 32.87 5.54
C GLY A 137 13.70 34.07 5.31
N ASN A 138 14.43 34.14 4.19
CA ASN A 138 15.41 35.20 3.94
C ASN A 138 15.30 35.79 2.52
N ARG A 139 14.08 36.03 2.05
CA ARG A 139 13.79 36.82 0.85
C ARG A 139 12.63 37.76 1.09
#